data_AF-A0A349PZB7-F1
#
_entry.id   AF-A0A349PZB7-F1
#
_cell.length_a   1.000
_cell.length_b   1.000
_cell.length_c   1.000
_cell.angle_alpha   90.00
_cell.angle_beta   90.00
_cell.angle_gamma   90.00
#
_symmetry.space_group_name_H-M   'P 1'
#
loop_
_entity.id
_entity.type
_entity.pdbx_description
1 polymer ?
#
loop_
_entity_poly.entity_id
_entity_poly.type
_entity_poly.pdbx_seq_one_letter_code
_entity_poly.pdbx_strand_id
1 'polypeptide(L)'
;MIRSIYRQYPSNQNTGTTSDVTFSNVDVTNNLNTRVFNSSETVETKDNIILLNKGQTGSEISTDESGVEIDRGSSAKFRMVFNKIKQFFIVGFAGTEQRVATCEDAPSNTSITYYDTATKSFVTDSTIRRGGVGILIAGTQFRGPRYTTGSATSDLIIGQFSTGKNILFGRNVTATFEEQMRLADNGDFSTAKVMQTVEGGIAIKLLNNTGATLLRGYIVDVDTSGNGMVKLNPIDTPDAIGVVYQDIPDGSSGWIVISGMAYVIYANNAVSGQFARTCITGDAGAAAGKGFAEALPAPPSTNTHFYENGHILETKVAGQLVLTALHFN
;
A
#
# COMPACT_ATOMS: atom_id res chain seq x y z
N MET A 1 -7.38 -113.79 -38.06
CA MET A 1 -7.48 -112.69 -37.09
C MET A 1 -6.09 -112.43 -36.53
N ILE A 2 -5.42 -111.34 -36.90
CA ILE A 2 -4.18 -110.92 -36.22
C ILE A 2 -4.39 -109.47 -35.77
N ARG A 3 -4.48 -109.26 -34.45
CA ARG A 3 -4.41 -107.95 -33.81
C ARG A 3 -2.97 -107.73 -33.38
N SER A 4 -2.32 -106.71 -33.94
CA SER A 4 -1.05 -106.17 -33.45
C SER A 4 -1.34 -104.90 -32.64
N ILE A 5 -0.66 -104.76 -31.50
CA ILE A 5 -0.78 -103.64 -30.55
C ILE A 5 0.47 -102.74 -30.71
N TYR A 6 0.21 -101.53 -31.24
CA TYR A 6 0.77 -100.19 -30.95
C TYR A 6 2.21 -100.00 -30.43
N ARG A 7 2.86 -98.94 -30.94
CA ARG A 7 3.51 -97.93 -30.08
C ARG A 7 3.53 -96.56 -30.77
N GLN A 8 2.87 -95.56 -30.19
CA GLN A 8 2.82 -94.19 -30.69
C GLN A 8 3.81 -93.33 -29.88
N TYR A 9 4.72 -92.62 -30.56
CA TYR A 9 5.56 -91.58 -29.97
C TYR A 9 4.86 -90.22 -30.12
N PRO A 10 4.99 -89.29 -29.15
CA PRO A 10 4.46 -87.94 -29.32
C PRO A 10 5.25 -87.23 -30.43
N SER A 11 4.54 -86.74 -31.45
CA SER A 11 5.08 -85.87 -32.49
C SER A 11 5.13 -84.42 -31.98
N ASN A 12 6.22 -83.70 -32.23
CA ASN A 12 6.23 -82.24 -32.13
C ASN A 12 5.05 -81.68 -32.96
N GLN A 13 4.07 -81.11 -32.29
CA GLN A 13 2.92 -80.47 -32.94
C GLN A 13 3.38 -79.09 -33.43
N ASN A 14 3.46 -78.93 -34.74
CA ASN A 14 3.63 -77.62 -35.35
C ASN A 14 2.29 -76.88 -35.24
N THR A 15 2.12 -76.03 -34.22
CA THR A 15 0.94 -75.16 -34.04
C THR A 15 1.00 -73.97 -34.99
N GLY A 16 1.14 -74.29 -36.28
CA GLY A 16 0.80 -73.42 -37.41
C GLY A 16 -0.70 -73.49 -37.65
N THR A 17 -1.47 -73.27 -36.59
CA THR A 17 -2.92 -73.11 -36.65
C THR A 17 -3.22 -71.63 -36.90
N THR A 18 -4.24 -71.34 -37.71
CA THR A 18 -4.68 -69.99 -38.09
C THR A 18 -5.85 -69.47 -37.23
N SER A 19 -6.13 -70.12 -36.10
CA SER A 19 -7.22 -69.83 -35.15
C SER A 19 -6.71 -69.96 -33.71
N ASP A 20 -7.35 -69.27 -32.76
CA ASP A 20 -6.92 -69.20 -31.36
C ASP A 20 -6.80 -70.58 -30.70
N VAL A 21 -5.72 -70.78 -29.94
CA VAL A 21 -5.48 -71.96 -29.10
C VAL A 21 -5.55 -71.52 -27.64
N THR A 22 -6.51 -72.04 -26.90
CA THR A 22 -6.50 -71.93 -25.43
C THR A 22 -5.69 -73.07 -24.88
N PHE A 23 -4.76 -72.75 -23.99
CA PHE A 23 -4.03 -73.77 -23.26
C PHE A 23 -4.41 -73.70 -21.79
N SER A 24 -4.44 -74.85 -21.11
CA SER A 24 -4.27 -74.85 -19.64
C SER A 24 -2.86 -74.38 -19.25
N ASN A 25 -1.87 -74.54 -20.16
CA ASN A 25 -0.53 -73.91 -20.14
C ASN A 25 0.10 -73.83 -21.54
N VAL A 26 0.71 -72.70 -21.89
CA VAL A 26 1.46 -72.48 -23.14
C VAL A 26 2.95 -72.75 -22.86
N ASP A 27 3.62 -73.62 -23.63
CA ASP A 27 5.07 -73.85 -23.53
C ASP A 27 5.74 -73.64 -24.90
N VAL A 28 6.65 -72.66 -25.00
CA VAL A 28 7.23 -72.20 -26.28
C VAL A 28 8.72 -72.53 -26.34
N THR A 29 9.09 -73.54 -27.14
CA THR A 29 10.49 -73.88 -27.44
C THR A 29 10.88 -73.45 -28.86
N ASN A 30 11.96 -72.66 -28.99
CA ASN A 30 12.67 -72.34 -30.25
C ASN A 30 11.96 -71.45 -31.30
N ASN A 31 11.27 -70.37 -30.92
CA ASN A 31 10.73 -69.38 -31.86
C ASN A 31 11.39 -67.99 -31.70
N LEU A 32 11.84 -67.39 -32.81
CA LEU A 32 12.72 -66.20 -32.84
C LEU A 32 12.04 -64.83 -32.97
N ASN A 33 10.71 -64.69 -33.13
CA ASN A 33 10.10 -63.35 -33.39
C ASN A 33 8.71 -63.06 -32.78
N THR A 34 8.27 -63.78 -31.75
CA THR A 34 7.15 -63.34 -30.89
C THR A 34 7.43 -63.81 -29.48
N ARG A 35 7.80 -62.88 -28.60
CA ARG A 35 8.00 -63.15 -27.19
C ARG A 35 6.83 -62.58 -26.41
N VAL A 36 5.85 -63.42 -26.11
CA VAL A 36 5.05 -63.24 -24.89
C VAL A 36 5.76 -64.02 -23.81
N PHE A 37 6.81 -63.44 -23.22
CA PHE A 37 7.23 -63.76 -21.87
C PHE A 37 7.87 -62.53 -21.26
N ASN A 38 7.24 -62.14 -20.17
CA ASN A 38 7.90 -61.58 -19.02
C ASN A 38 9.36 -62.04 -18.88
N SER A 39 10.34 -61.15 -19.10
CA SER A 39 11.75 -61.55 -19.00
C SER A 39 12.37 -61.35 -17.62
N SER A 40 11.59 -60.99 -16.59
CA SER A 40 12.11 -60.84 -15.21
C SER A 40 11.06 -60.73 -14.09
N GLU A 41 9.83 -60.24 -14.33
CA GLU A 41 8.85 -59.93 -13.25
C GLU A 41 7.37 -60.22 -13.59
N THR A 42 6.73 -61.21 -12.96
CA THR A 42 5.33 -61.60 -13.27
C THR A 42 4.33 -60.44 -13.29
N VAL A 43 3.57 -60.33 -14.39
CA VAL A 43 2.40 -59.44 -14.57
C VAL A 43 1.15 -60.29 -14.41
N GLU A 44 0.29 -59.94 -13.46
CA GLU A 44 -1.03 -60.57 -13.31
C GLU A 44 -2.10 -59.57 -13.71
N THR A 45 -3.05 -60.03 -14.53
CA THR A 45 -4.28 -59.31 -14.81
C THR A 45 -5.40 -59.96 -14.03
N LYS A 46 -5.94 -59.26 -13.03
CA LYS A 46 -7.08 -59.74 -12.23
C LYS A 46 -8.12 -58.63 -12.11
N ASP A 47 -9.39 -58.98 -12.34
CA ASP A 47 -10.54 -58.08 -12.12
C ASP A 47 -10.37 -56.66 -12.72
N ASN A 48 -9.77 -56.56 -13.91
CA ASN A 48 -9.42 -55.33 -14.66
C ASN A 48 -8.21 -54.52 -14.16
N ILE A 49 -7.45 -55.04 -13.19
CA ILE A 49 -6.25 -54.40 -12.66
C ILE A 49 -5.02 -55.17 -13.14
N ILE A 50 -4.04 -54.43 -13.66
CA ILE A 50 -2.71 -54.97 -13.94
C ILE A 50 -1.89 -54.86 -12.66
N LEU A 51 -1.59 -55.99 -12.03
CA LEU A 51 -0.67 -56.08 -10.91
C LEU A 51 0.75 -56.26 -11.45
N LEU A 52 1.57 -55.23 -11.24
CA LEU A 52 2.99 -55.24 -11.58
C LEU A 52 3.81 -55.65 -10.34
N ASN A 53 4.99 -56.24 -10.58
CA ASN A 53 5.91 -56.71 -9.53
C ASN A 53 5.31 -57.77 -8.58
N LYS A 54 4.35 -58.57 -9.05
CA LYS A 54 3.73 -59.62 -8.22
C LYS A 54 4.81 -60.57 -7.66
N GLY A 55 4.71 -60.91 -6.38
CA GLY A 55 5.59 -61.90 -5.73
C GLY A 55 6.91 -61.36 -5.18
N GLN A 56 7.17 -60.05 -5.26
CA GLN A 56 8.30 -59.44 -4.56
C GLN A 56 8.10 -59.51 -3.03
N THR A 57 9.17 -59.82 -2.30
CA THR A 57 9.19 -59.85 -0.83
C THR A 57 9.65 -58.51 -0.26
N GLY A 58 8.87 -57.92 0.63
CA GLY A 58 9.13 -56.59 1.20
C GLY A 58 8.13 -55.55 0.70
N SER A 59 8.18 -54.34 1.25
CA SER A 59 7.24 -53.25 0.93
C SER A 59 7.67 -52.39 -0.26
N GLU A 60 8.67 -52.80 -1.04
CA GLU A 60 9.36 -51.96 -2.02
C GLU A 60 9.50 -52.60 -3.40
N ILE A 61 9.67 -51.75 -4.43
CA ILE A 61 10.00 -52.16 -5.80
C ILE A 61 11.52 -52.32 -5.92
N SER A 62 11.98 -53.50 -6.34
CA SER A 62 13.42 -53.82 -6.40
C SER A 62 14.22 -53.05 -7.45
N THR A 63 13.59 -52.63 -8.56
CA THR A 63 14.21 -51.97 -9.72
C THR A 63 14.04 -50.45 -9.74
N ASP A 64 13.63 -49.85 -8.62
CA ASP A 64 13.31 -48.43 -8.47
C ASP A 64 12.10 -47.94 -9.28
N GLU A 65 11.71 -48.63 -10.34
CA GLU A 65 10.66 -48.23 -11.26
C GLU A 65 9.81 -49.43 -11.70
N SER A 66 8.50 -49.20 -11.87
CA SER A 66 7.57 -50.20 -12.41
C SER A 66 6.43 -49.55 -13.17
N GLY A 67 6.09 -50.08 -14.35
CA GLY A 67 5.03 -49.51 -15.18
C GLY A 67 5.06 -50.05 -16.60
N VAL A 68 4.67 -49.19 -17.54
CA VAL A 68 4.53 -49.52 -18.96
C VAL A 68 5.56 -48.73 -19.76
N GLU A 69 6.27 -49.42 -20.66
CA GLU A 69 7.26 -48.83 -21.56
C GLU A 69 6.95 -49.22 -23.01
N ILE A 70 7.08 -48.24 -23.91
CA ILE A 70 6.89 -48.39 -25.34
C ILE A 70 8.27 -48.42 -26.00
N ASP A 71 8.58 -49.56 -26.63
CA ASP A 71 9.74 -49.70 -27.51
C ASP A 71 9.50 -48.92 -28.81
N ARG A 72 10.48 -48.08 -29.16
CA ARG A 72 10.46 -47.23 -30.35
C ARG A 72 11.68 -47.50 -31.25
N GLY A 73 12.25 -48.70 -31.16
CA GLY A 73 13.44 -49.11 -31.89
C GLY A 73 14.70 -48.42 -31.34
N SER A 74 15.49 -47.79 -32.22
CA SER A 74 16.69 -47.06 -31.82
C SER A 74 16.41 -45.69 -31.17
N SER A 75 15.14 -45.26 -31.15
CA SER A 75 14.74 -44.00 -30.51
C SER A 75 14.57 -44.15 -29.01
N ALA A 76 14.61 -43.03 -28.29
CA ALA A 76 14.29 -43.01 -26.86
C ALA A 76 12.89 -43.59 -26.62
N LYS A 77 12.84 -44.53 -25.66
CA LYS A 77 11.62 -45.20 -25.23
C LYS A 77 10.69 -44.22 -24.54
N PHE A 78 9.39 -44.41 -24.69
CA PHE A 78 8.38 -43.61 -23.98
C PHE A 78 7.73 -44.48 -22.91
N ARG A 79 7.60 -43.98 -21.68
CA ARG A 79 7.16 -44.80 -20.54
C ARG A 79 6.26 -44.04 -19.58
N MET A 80 5.42 -44.79 -18.87
CA MET A 80 4.65 -44.38 -17.71
C MET A 80 4.99 -45.34 -16.57
N VAL A 81 5.79 -44.90 -15.61
CA VAL A 81 6.31 -45.75 -14.53
C VAL A 81 6.13 -45.09 -13.18
N PHE A 82 5.80 -45.86 -12.16
CA PHE A 82 5.94 -45.45 -10.77
C PHE A 82 7.41 -45.50 -10.37
N ASN A 83 7.96 -44.39 -9.89
CA ASN A 83 9.34 -44.28 -9.42
C ASN A 83 9.36 -44.28 -7.89
N LYS A 84 10.05 -45.27 -7.28
CA LYS A 84 10.08 -45.49 -5.84
C LYS A 84 10.78 -44.38 -5.07
N ILE A 85 11.85 -43.81 -5.64
CA ILE A 85 12.64 -42.77 -4.95
C ILE A 85 11.79 -41.51 -4.84
N LYS A 86 11.08 -41.17 -5.93
CA LYS A 86 10.25 -39.97 -6.00
C LYS A 86 8.87 -40.19 -5.36
N GLN A 87 8.38 -41.43 -5.32
CA GLN A 87 7.04 -41.82 -4.86
C GLN A 87 5.90 -41.25 -5.74
N PHE A 88 6.10 -41.21 -7.06
CA PHE A 88 5.08 -40.77 -8.03
C PHE A 88 5.17 -41.56 -9.33
N PHE A 89 4.07 -41.56 -10.08
CA PHE A 89 4.13 -41.86 -11.50
C PHE A 89 4.85 -40.74 -12.25
N ILE A 90 5.72 -41.14 -13.17
CA ILE A 90 6.39 -40.29 -14.13
C ILE A 90 6.03 -40.77 -15.53
N VAL A 91 5.90 -39.85 -16.47
CA VAL A 91 5.56 -40.12 -17.87
C VAL A 91 6.42 -39.28 -18.79
N GLY A 92 6.90 -39.88 -19.88
CA GLY A 92 7.72 -39.19 -20.87
C GLY A 92 8.73 -40.11 -21.55
N PHE A 93 9.74 -39.51 -22.18
CA PHE A 93 10.86 -40.27 -22.73
C PHE A 93 11.82 -40.68 -21.62
N ALA A 94 12.41 -41.87 -21.76
CA ALA A 94 13.39 -42.41 -20.82
C ALA A 94 14.50 -41.37 -20.53
N GLY A 95 14.61 -40.95 -19.26
CA GLY A 95 15.57 -39.95 -18.77
C GLY A 95 15.09 -38.49 -18.74
N THR A 96 13.94 -38.16 -19.33
CA THR A 96 13.35 -36.79 -19.34
C THR A 96 11.89 -36.76 -18.89
N GLU A 97 11.48 -37.75 -18.12
CA GLU A 97 10.09 -37.91 -17.70
C GLU A 97 9.65 -36.79 -16.78
N GLN A 98 8.38 -36.41 -16.93
CA GLN A 98 7.71 -35.49 -16.05
C GLN A 98 6.84 -36.24 -15.07
N ARG A 99 6.70 -35.67 -13.88
CA ARG A 99 5.82 -36.22 -12.86
C ARG A 99 4.36 -36.08 -13.27
N VAL A 100 3.58 -37.14 -13.09
CA VAL A 100 2.12 -37.09 -13.12
C VAL A 100 1.65 -36.41 -11.85
N ALA A 101 0.95 -35.28 -12.01
CA ALA A 101 0.39 -34.55 -10.90
C ALA A 101 -1.00 -35.08 -10.55
N THR A 102 -1.24 -35.30 -9.26
CA THR A 102 -2.57 -35.60 -8.72
C THR A 102 -3.23 -34.30 -8.26
N CYS A 103 -4.55 -34.23 -8.31
CA CYS A 103 -5.32 -33.18 -7.66
C CYS A 103 -6.05 -33.72 -6.43
N GLU A 104 -6.55 -32.84 -5.58
CA GLU A 104 -7.48 -33.23 -4.53
C GLU A 104 -8.79 -33.80 -5.12
N ASP A 105 -9.45 -34.68 -4.37
CA ASP A 105 -10.66 -35.38 -4.84
C ASP A 105 -11.86 -34.42 -5.02
N ALA A 106 -11.91 -33.33 -4.27
CA ALA A 106 -13.00 -32.37 -4.26
C ALA A 106 -12.49 -30.91 -4.32
N PRO A 107 -12.02 -30.45 -5.49
CA PRO A 107 -11.50 -29.09 -5.64
C PRO A 107 -12.60 -28.04 -5.46
N SER A 108 -12.25 -26.92 -4.83
CA SER A 108 -13.18 -25.81 -4.60
C SER A 108 -13.45 -25.02 -5.90
N ASN A 109 -14.73 -24.75 -6.18
CA ASN A 109 -15.09 -23.85 -7.27
C ASN A 109 -14.67 -22.41 -6.89
N THR A 110 -14.12 -21.64 -7.83
CA THR A 110 -13.62 -20.25 -7.60
C THR A 110 -12.30 -20.08 -6.84
N SER A 111 -11.54 -21.15 -6.63
CA SER A 111 -10.24 -21.11 -5.94
C SER A 111 -9.04 -21.16 -6.90
N ILE A 112 -7.84 -20.83 -6.40
CA ILE A 112 -6.57 -20.95 -7.14
C ILE A 112 -5.87 -22.22 -6.71
N THR A 113 -5.30 -22.96 -7.67
CA THR A 113 -4.54 -24.18 -7.40
C THR A 113 -3.08 -23.87 -7.11
N TYR A 114 -2.51 -24.52 -6.09
CA TYR A 114 -1.07 -24.55 -5.83
C TYR A 114 -0.59 -25.97 -5.55
N TYR A 115 0.70 -26.22 -5.75
CA TYR A 115 1.30 -27.52 -5.45
C TYR A 115 1.66 -27.60 -3.96
N ASP A 116 0.99 -28.50 -3.22
CA ASP A 116 1.28 -28.77 -1.82
C ASP A 116 2.34 -29.88 -1.70
N THR A 117 3.43 -29.57 -0.99
CA THR A 117 4.54 -30.50 -0.78
C THR A 117 4.21 -31.59 0.24
N ALA A 118 3.27 -31.35 1.16
CA ALA A 118 2.88 -32.31 2.19
C ALA A 118 2.00 -33.42 1.62
N THR A 119 0.91 -33.07 0.95
CA THR A 119 0.02 -34.03 0.27
C THR A 119 0.57 -34.51 -1.07
N LYS A 120 1.58 -33.81 -1.59
CA LYS A 120 2.20 -34.06 -2.88
C LYS A 120 1.19 -34.02 -4.04
N SER A 121 0.25 -33.08 -3.98
CA SER A 121 -0.81 -32.90 -4.96
C SER A 121 -1.04 -31.42 -5.26
N PHE A 122 -1.77 -31.14 -6.34
CA PHE A 122 -2.37 -29.84 -6.57
C PHE A 122 -3.62 -29.70 -5.70
N VAL A 123 -3.64 -28.69 -4.85
CA VAL A 123 -4.76 -28.35 -3.95
C VAL A 123 -5.27 -26.95 -4.25
N THR A 124 -6.54 -26.70 -3.98
CA THR A 124 -7.18 -25.41 -4.18
C THR A 124 -7.24 -24.59 -2.89
N ASP A 125 -7.04 -23.29 -3.03
CA ASP A 125 -7.21 -22.33 -1.94
C ASP A 125 -8.05 -21.14 -2.42
N SER A 126 -9.04 -20.80 -1.62
CA SER A 126 -9.85 -19.59 -1.80
C SER A 126 -9.07 -18.29 -1.51
N THR A 127 -7.86 -18.42 -0.96
CA THR A 127 -6.95 -17.33 -0.60
C THR A 127 -5.59 -17.50 -1.28
N ILE A 128 -4.94 -16.39 -1.64
CA ILE A 128 -3.56 -16.45 -2.13
C ILE A 128 -2.61 -16.50 -0.92
N ARG A 129 -2.21 -17.71 -0.51
CA ARG A 129 -1.25 -17.90 0.59
C ARG A 129 0.17 -17.60 0.14
N ARG A 130 0.82 -16.63 0.78
CA ARG A 130 2.22 -16.24 0.50
C ARG A 130 3.16 -17.08 1.35
N GLY A 131 3.94 -17.96 0.74
CA GLY A 131 5.02 -18.73 1.40
C GLY A 131 6.44 -18.14 1.23
N GLY A 132 6.58 -16.90 0.73
CA GLY A 132 7.87 -16.29 0.37
C GLY A 132 7.83 -14.79 0.00
N VAL A 133 8.79 -14.33 -0.81
CA VAL A 133 9.09 -12.90 -1.14
C VAL A 133 7.90 -12.11 -1.73
N GLY A 134 6.88 -12.77 -2.25
CA GLY A 134 5.64 -12.11 -2.66
C GLY A 134 4.94 -12.79 -3.82
N ILE A 135 3.80 -12.23 -4.20
CA ILE A 135 3.09 -12.58 -5.43
C ILE A 135 3.54 -11.53 -6.45
N LEU A 136 4.36 -11.92 -7.43
CA LEU A 136 4.69 -11.06 -8.56
C LEU A 136 3.63 -11.24 -9.65
N ILE A 137 2.73 -10.27 -9.77
CA ILE A 137 1.79 -10.21 -10.90
C ILE A 137 2.48 -9.41 -12.00
N ALA A 138 3.06 -10.10 -12.98
CA ALA A 138 3.72 -9.47 -14.12
C ALA A 138 2.66 -8.91 -15.08
N GLY A 139 2.48 -7.59 -15.06
CA GLY A 139 1.54 -6.85 -15.90
C GLY A 139 1.31 -5.44 -15.37
N THR A 140 1.03 -4.47 -16.23
CA THR A 140 0.96 -3.04 -15.88
C THR A 140 -0.22 -2.65 -14.98
N GLN A 141 -1.06 -3.59 -14.55
CA GLN A 141 -2.26 -3.28 -13.75
C GLN A 141 -2.52 -4.33 -12.67
N PHE A 142 -2.30 -3.94 -11.41
CA PHE A 142 -2.97 -4.57 -10.27
C PHE A 142 -4.33 -3.91 -10.10
N ARG A 143 -5.40 -4.53 -10.59
CA ARG A 143 -6.76 -4.10 -10.32
C ARG A 143 -7.12 -4.63 -8.93
N GLY A 144 -6.75 -3.88 -7.89
CA GLY A 144 -6.98 -4.28 -6.50
C GLY A 144 -8.45 -4.60 -6.22
N PRO A 145 -8.75 -5.37 -5.16
CA PRO A 145 -10.12 -5.70 -4.81
C PRO A 145 -10.94 -4.40 -4.67
N ARG A 146 -12.17 -4.39 -5.20
CA ARG A 146 -13.14 -3.34 -4.88
C ARG A 146 -13.44 -3.47 -3.39
N TYR A 147 -12.90 -2.57 -2.57
CA TYR A 147 -13.23 -2.49 -1.16
C TYR A 147 -14.65 -1.93 -1.02
N THR A 148 -15.62 -2.81 -0.83
CA THR A 148 -16.99 -2.43 -0.50
C THR A 148 -17.03 -2.05 0.98
N THR A 149 -16.75 -0.78 1.28
CA THR A 149 -17.12 -0.02 2.51
C THR A 149 -16.99 -0.70 3.89
N GLY A 150 -16.20 -1.76 4.01
CA GLY A 150 -15.86 -2.39 5.29
C GLY A 150 -14.56 -1.82 5.82
N SER A 151 -14.60 -1.23 7.00
CA SER A 151 -13.44 -0.76 7.77
C SER A 151 -12.32 -1.81 7.76
N ALA A 152 -11.20 -1.48 7.11
CA ALA A 152 -9.98 -2.25 7.26
C ALA A 152 -9.30 -1.79 8.56
N THR A 153 -9.05 -2.72 9.48
CA THR A 153 -8.17 -2.53 10.65
C THR A 153 -6.69 -2.64 10.28
N SER A 154 -6.36 -2.75 8.99
CA SER A 154 -5.01 -3.01 8.49
C SER A 154 -4.74 -2.15 7.24
N ASP A 155 -3.60 -1.47 7.24
CA ASP A 155 -3.20 -0.58 6.15
C ASP A 155 -3.01 -1.32 4.82
N LEU A 156 -3.63 -0.81 3.77
CA LEU A 156 -3.41 -1.22 2.39
C LEU A 156 -2.20 -0.47 1.82
N ILE A 157 -1.05 -1.13 1.71
CA ILE A 157 0.17 -0.56 1.12
C ILE A 157 0.24 -0.94 -0.36
N ILE A 158 -0.22 -0.05 -1.25
CA ILE A 158 -0.07 -0.16 -2.72
C ILE A 158 1.19 0.60 -3.12
N GLY A 159 2.35 -0.04 -2.96
CA GLY A 159 3.64 0.48 -3.46
C GLY A 159 4.53 1.07 -2.38
N GLN A 160 5.60 0.33 -2.04
CA GLN A 160 6.81 0.91 -1.47
C GLN A 160 7.68 1.40 -2.63
N PHE A 161 7.93 2.71 -2.71
CA PHE A 161 9.11 3.19 -3.43
C PHE A 161 10.32 2.94 -2.55
N SER A 162 11.43 2.53 -3.16
CA SER A 162 12.65 1.96 -2.57
C SER A 162 13.45 2.86 -1.60
N THR A 163 12.84 3.92 -1.08
CA THR A 163 13.46 4.86 -0.13
C THR A 163 12.43 5.35 0.88
N GLY A 164 12.02 4.47 1.80
CA GLY A 164 11.45 4.83 3.11
C GLY A 164 10.20 5.71 3.16
N LYS A 165 9.57 6.02 2.02
CA LYS A 165 8.36 6.87 1.95
C LYS A 165 7.18 5.99 1.58
N ASN A 166 6.40 5.64 2.58
CA ASN A 166 5.09 5.02 2.38
C ASN A 166 4.13 6.10 1.90
N ILE A 167 3.41 5.87 0.80
CA ILE A 167 2.20 6.65 0.50
C ILE A 167 1.04 5.94 1.20
N LEU A 168 0.57 6.54 2.31
CA LEU A 168 -0.54 6.02 3.09
C LEU A 168 -1.86 6.46 2.45
N PHE A 169 -2.44 5.64 1.57
CA PHE A 169 -3.80 5.87 1.02
C PHE A 169 -4.90 5.19 1.85
N GLY A 170 -4.62 4.79 3.09
CA GLY A 170 -5.46 3.87 3.84
C GLY A 170 -6.15 4.42 5.09
N ARG A 171 -5.74 5.59 5.62
CA ARG A 171 -6.50 6.16 6.74
C ARG A 171 -7.77 6.78 6.17
N ASN A 172 -8.93 6.41 6.71
CA ASN A 172 -10.19 7.15 6.55
C ASN A 172 -9.96 8.59 7.01
N VAL A 173 -9.39 9.42 6.14
CA VAL A 173 -9.39 10.86 6.32
C VAL A 173 -10.58 11.32 5.52
N THR A 174 -11.70 11.52 6.21
CA THR A 174 -12.81 12.36 5.74
C THR A 174 -12.32 13.81 5.72
N ALA A 175 -11.26 14.05 4.95
CA ALA A 175 -10.73 15.37 4.69
C ALA A 175 -11.48 15.87 3.46
N THR A 176 -12.23 16.95 3.64
CA THR A 176 -12.70 17.76 2.53
C THR A 176 -11.50 18.17 1.67
N PHE A 177 -11.74 18.49 0.39
CA PHE A 177 -10.69 18.77 -0.60
C PHE A 177 -9.67 19.84 -0.12
N GLU A 178 -10.08 20.72 0.80
CA GLU A 178 -9.23 21.72 1.45
C GLU A 178 -8.13 21.13 2.37
N GLU A 179 -8.39 20.00 3.05
CA GLU A 179 -7.37 19.34 3.87
C GLU A 179 -6.34 18.57 3.04
N GLN A 180 -6.67 18.19 1.80
CA GLN A 180 -5.74 17.47 0.90
C GLN A 180 -4.65 18.39 0.32
N MET A 181 -4.90 19.69 0.17
CA MET A 181 -3.85 20.65 -0.20
C MET A 181 -2.87 20.97 0.94
N ARG A 182 -3.15 20.55 2.18
CA ARG A 182 -2.28 20.79 3.34
C ARG A 182 -1.23 19.69 3.58
N LEU A 183 -1.26 18.60 2.80
CA LEU A 183 -0.40 17.43 2.99
C LEU A 183 0.70 17.26 1.93
N ALA A 184 0.72 18.13 0.90
CA ALA A 184 1.79 18.14 -0.11
C ALA A 184 3.01 19.00 0.30
N ASP A 185 2.87 19.80 1.35
CA ASP A 185 3.94 20.68 1.81
C ASP A 185 4.69 19.99 2.97
N ASN A 186 5.72 19.22 2.61
CA ASN A 186 6.67 18.55 3.53
C ASN A 186 7.57 19.56 4.27
N GLY A 187 7.01 20.70 4.68
CA GLY A 187 7.58 21.56 5.70
C GLY A 187 6.98 21.15 7.04
N ASP A 188 7.82 20.80 8.00
CA ASP A 188 7.43 20.57 9.38
C ASP A 188 6.81 21.86 9.97
N PHE A 189 5.49 22.04 9.80
CA PHE A 189 4.75 23.17 10.38
C PHE A 189 4.74 23.15 11.91
N SER A 190 5.38 22.17 12.58
CA SER A 190 5.58 22.20 14.04
C SER A 190 6.50 23.33 14.50
N THR A 191 7.20 23.98 13.57
CA THR A 191 8.02 25.20 13.79
C THR A 191 7.52 26.44 13.04
N ALA A 192 6.29 26.41 12.51
CA ALA A 192 5.78 27.46 11.64
C ALA A 192 5.93 28.85 12.30
N LYS A 193 6.79 29.68 11.72
CA LYS A 193 6.97 31.09 12.10
C LYS A 193 5.94 32.01 11.43
N VAL A 194 5.09 31.45 10.57
CA VAL A 194 4.08 32.16 9.78
C VAL A 194 2.77 31.35 9.79
N MET A 195 1.62 32.02 9.90
CA MET A 195 0.29 31.43 9.72
C MET A 195 -0.65 32.40 8.98
N GLN A 196 -1.71 31.85 8.37
CA GLN A 196 -2.85 32.64 7.92
C GLN A 196 -3.93 32.66 9.02
N THR A 197 -4.49 33.83 9.33
CA THR A 197 -5.57 33.97 10.31
C THR A 197 -6.93 33.69 9.68
N VAL A 198 -7.94 33.42 10.51
CA VAL A 198 -9.32 33.16 10.03
C VAL A 198 -9.96 34.40 9.41
N GLU A 199 -9.52 35.58 9.81
CA GLU A 199 -9.93 36.85 9.25
C GLU A 199 -9.26 37.15 7.91
N GLY A 200 -8.28 36.35 7.47
CA GLY A 200 -7.56 36.56 6.20
C GLY A 200 -6.26 37.36 6.33
N GLY A 201 -5.70 37.46 7.54
CA GLY A 201 -4.39 38.06 7.79
C GLY A 201 -3.24 37.08 7.63
N ILE A 202 -2.03 37.60 7.42
CA ILE A 202 -0.76 36.85 7.52
C ILE A 202 -0.12 37.25 8.85
N ALA A 203 0.12 36.27 9.72
CA ALA A 203 0.72 36.47 11.03
C ALA A 203 2.05 35.77 11.17
N ILE A 204 2.97 36.39 11.91
CA ILE A 204 4.27 35.82 12.26
C ILE A 204 4.43 35.67 13.77
N LYS A 205 5.29 34.74 14.20
CA LYS A 205 5.50 34.45 15.62
C LYS A 205 6.61 35.32 16.21
N LEU A 206 6.27 36.18 17.17
CA LEU A 206 7.21 37.09 17.86
C LEU A 206 7.07 37.00 19.39
N LEU A 207 8.13 37.32 20.11
CA LEU A 207 8.24 37.27 21.57
C LEU A 207 7.71 38.56 22.20
N ASN A 208 6.77 38.47 23.14
CA ASN A 208 6.38 39.60 23.96
C ASN A 208 7.44 39.88 25.02
N ASN A 209 7.95 41.12 25.07
CA ASN A 209 8.93 41.59 26.05
C ASN A 209 8.49 42.91 26.71
N THR A 210 7.20 43.10 26.91
CA THR A 210 6.65 44.34 27.46
C THR A 210 6.66 44.41 28.99
N GLY A 211 7.00 43.32 29.69
CA GLY A 211 6.82 43.19 31.13
C GLY A 211 5.36 43.01 31.56
N ALA A 212 4.44 42.85 30.59
CA ALA A 212 3.01 42.65 30.80
C ALA A 212 2.41 41.78 29.68
N THR A 213 1.13 41.39 29.81
CA THR A 213 0.43 40.68 28.72
C THR A 213 0.09 41.66 27.59
N LEU A 214 0.49 41.35 26.37
CA LEU A 214 -0.03 42.02 25.17
C LEU A 214 -1.44 41.50 24.89
N LEU A 215 -2.42 42.39 24.83
CA LEU A 215 -3.81 42.00 24.58
C LEU A 215 -4.12 41.99 23.07
N ARG A 216 -5.06 41.15 22.67
CA ARG A 216 -5.56 41.09 21.29
C ARG A 216 -5.95 42.46 20.78
N GLY A 217 -5.54 42.74 19.54
CA GLY A 217 -5.84 43.95 18.79
C GLY A 217 -4.99 45.17 19.11
N TYR A 218 -4.04 45.07 20.03
CA TYR A 218 -3.04 46.12 20.21
C TYR A 218 -2.05 46.12 19.04
N ILE A 219 -1.68 47.32 18.60
CA ILE A 219 -0.65 47.56 17.60
C ILE A 219 0.72 47.51 18.27
N VAL A 220 1.67 46.86 17.60
CA VAL A 220 3.01 46.63 18.13
C VAL A 220 4.09 47.22 17.24
N ASP A 221 5.24 47.46 17.87
CA ASP A 221 6.48 47.94 17.28
C ASP A 221 7.60 46.94 17.62
N VAL A 222 8.72 47.02 16.91
CA VAL A 222 9.92 46.23 17.18
C VAL A 222 10.49 46.62 18.55
N ASP A 223 10.73 45.62 19.40
CA ASP A 223 11.57 45.81 20.56
C ASP A 223 13.03 45.52 20.20
N THR A 224 13.87 46.54 20.30
CA THR A 224 15.29 46.50 19.94
C THR A 224 16.18 45.94 21.06
N SER A 225 15.62 45.56 22.21
CA SER A 225 16.36 44.95 23.32
C SER A 225 16.74 43.48 23.07
N GLY A 226 16.17 42.84 22.05
CA GLY A 226 16.52 41.48 21.65
C GLY A 226 15.95 41.06 20.29
N ASN A 227 16.30 39.85 19.85
CA ASN A 227 15.90 39.34 18.54
C ASN A 227 14.47 38.80 18.53
N GLY A 228 13.66 39.26 17.57
CA GLY A 228 12.30 38.76 17.36
C GLY A 228 11.32 39.15 18.47
N MET A 229 11.57 40.29 19.12
CA MET A 229 10.74 40.81 20.21
C MET A 229 9.83 41.95 19.75
N VAL A 230 8.69 42.08 20.41
CA VAL A 230 7.72 43.15 20.18
C VAL A 230 7.36 43.87 21.48
N LYS A 231 7.03 45.15 21.32
CA LYS A 231 6.48 46.02 22.35
C LYS A 231 5.22 46.73 21.85
N LEU A 232 4.45 47.34 22.74
CA LEU A 232 3.36 48.22 22.32
C LEU A 232 3.92 49.39 21.51
N ASN A 233 3.29 49.70 20.38
CA ASN A 233 3.66 50.88 19.59
C ASN A 233 3.42 52.15 20.44
N PRO A 234 4.46 52.97 20.72
CA PRO A 234 4.28 54.16 21.55
C PRO A 234 3.49 55.25 20.84
N ILE A 235 2.90 56.16 21.62
CA ILE A 235 2.27 57.38 21.09
C ILE A 235 3.35 58.20 20.35
N ASP A 236 2.97 58.87 19.25
CA ASP A 236 3.87 59.65 18.38
C ASP A 236 4.99 58.85 17.72
N THR A 237 4.88 57.52 17.68
CA THR A 237 5.85 56.67 17.00
C THR A 237 5.27 56.10 15.70
N PRO A 238 5.87 56.39 14.53
CA PRO A 238 5.50 55.77 13.26
C PRO A 238 5.96 54.30 13.23
N ASP A 239 5.92 53.67 12.06
CA ASP A 239 6.58 52.37 11.78
C ASP A 239 6.07 51.18 12.62
N ALA A 240 4.76 51.14 12.91
CA ALA A 240 4.16 49.94 13.48
C ALA A 240 4.39 48.72 12.56
N ILE A 241 4.63 47.55 13.16
CA ILE A 241 4.96 46.33 12.40
C ILE A 241 3.84 45.30 12.35
N GLY A 242 2.81 45.47 13.16
CA GLY A 242 1.71 44.51 13.20
C GLY A 242 0.73 44.69 14.34
N VAL A 243 -0.19 43.74 14.45
CA VAL A 243 -1.28 43.73 15.43
C VAL A 243 -1.32 42.39 16.16
N VAL A 244 -1.50 42.43 17.47
CA VAL A 244 -1.57 41.25 18.33
C VAL A 244 -2.81 40.43 17.98
N TYR A 245 -2.63 39.19 17.51
CA TYR A 245 -3.73 38.34 17.06
C TYR A 245 -4.51 37.71 18.23
N GLN A 246 -3.81 37.36 19.31
CA GLN A 246 -4.37 36.81 20.55
C GLN A 246 -3.55 37.30 21.74
N ASP A 247 -4.12 37.25 22.95
CA ASP A 247 -3.38 37.64 24.16
C ASP A 247 -2.07 36.86 24.29
N ILE A 248 -0.97 37.57 24.55
CA ILE A 248 0.39 37.03 24.64
C ILE A 248 0.94 37.38 26.01
N PRO A 249 1.09 36.40 26.94
CA PRO A 249 1.76 36.64 28.21
C PRO A 249 3.18 37.18 28.01
N ASP A 250 3.69 37.93 29.00
CA ASP A 250 5.08 38.38 28.98
C ASP A 250 6.06 37.20 28.89
N GLY A 251 7.16 37.38 28.16
CA GLY A 251 8.17 36.34 27.93
C GLY A 251 7.70 35.17 27.05
N SER A 252 6.50 35.24 26.47
CA SER A 252 5.95 34.20 25.58
C SER A 252 5.90 34.65 24.13
N SER A 253 6.04 33.71 23.20
CA SER A 253 5.83 34.00 21.78
C SER A 253 4.35 33.86 21.40
N GLY A 254 3.83 34.84 20.67
CA GLY A 254 2.48 34.83 20.12
C GLY A 254 2.43 35.28 18.67
N TRP A 255 1.24 35.38 18.10
CA TRP A 255 1.06 35.72 16.69
C TRP A 255 0.80 37.20 16.52
N ILE A 256 1.56 37.82 15.63
CA ILE A 256 1.45 39.23 15.24
C ILE A 256 1.05 39.26 13.77
N VAL A 257 -0.11 39.84 13.47
CA VAL A 257 -0.61 40.01 12.09
C VAL A 257 0.14 41.17 11.44
N ILE A 258 0.85 40.90 10.34
CA ILE A 258 1.72 41.87 9.65
C ILE A 258 1.14 42.35 8.31
N SER A 259 0.11 41.68 7.80
CA SER A 259 -0.56 42.03 6.54
C SER A 259 -1.94 41.37 6.46
N GLY A 260 -2.81 41.86 5.57
CA GLY A 260 -4.16 41.33 5.37
C GLY A 260 -5.16 41.95 6.35
N MET A 261 -5.96 41.15 7.06
CA MET A 261 -6.97 41.67 7.99
C MET A 261 -6.70 41.25 9.44
N ALA A 262 -6.91 42.18 10.36
CA ALA A 262 -6.85 41.93 11.80
C ALA A 262 -7.91 42.73 12.55
N TYR A 263 -8.24 42.27 13.75
CA TYR A 263 -9.01 43.08 14.69
C TYR A 263 -8.05 44.00 15.45
N VAL A 264 -8.31 45.31 15.43
CA VAL A 264 -7.52 46.36 16.09
C VAL A 264 -8.39 47.07 17.14
N ILE A 265 -7.82 47.43 18.29
CA ILE A 265 -8.51 48.24 19.29
C ILE A 265 -8.27 49.74 19.03
N TYR A 266 -9.34 50.54 18.98
CA TYR A 266 -9.26 51.97 18.71
C TYR A 266 -9.52 52.83 19.96
N ALA A 267 -8.82 53.95 20.06
CA ALA A 267 -8.99 54.96 21.12
C ALA A 267 -10.28 55.78 20.97
N ASN A 268 -10.78 55.91 19.74
CA ASN A 268 -12.01 56.62 19.40
C ASN A 268 -13.01 55.70 18.66
N ASN A 269 -14.19 56.24 18.33
CA ASN A 269 -15.16 55.52 17.50
C ASN A 269 -14.60 55.35 16.09
N ALA A 270 -14.62 54.11 15.59
CA ALA A 270 -14.18 53.77 14.26
C ALA A 270 -15.38 53.63 13.33
N VAL A 271 -15.31 54.22 12.13
CA VAL A 271 -16.34 54.14 11.10
C VAL A 271 -15.75 53.50 9.85
N SER A 272 -16.45 52.54 9.26
CA SER A 272 -16.04 51.89 8.02
C SER A 272 -15.65 52.90 6.94
N GLY A 273 -14.53 52.68 6.26
CA GLY A 273 -13.97 53.57 5.24
C GLY A 273 -13.08 54.69 5.77
N GLN A 274 -12.94 54.82 7.09
CA GLN A 274 -11.91 55.66 7.69
C GLN A 274 -10.52 55.06 7.53
N PHE A 275 -9.53 55.93 7.60
CA PHE A 275 -8.14 55.56 7.71
C PHE A 275 -7.82 55.15 9.15
N ALA A 276 -6.92 54.18 9.30
CA ALA A 276 -6.40 53.74 10.58
C ALA A 276 -4.95 54.19 10.74
N ARG A 277 -4.62 54.74 11.90
CA ARG A 277 -3.24 55.05 12.30
C ARG A 277 -2.94 54.70 13.73
N THR A 278 -1.67 54.78 14.10
CA THR A 278 -1.26 54.83 15.51
C THR A 278 -1.65 56.17 16.14
N CYS A 279 -1.76 56.19 17.48
CA CYS A 279 -2.13 57.40 18.22
C CYS A 279 -1.00 58.43 18.24
N ILE A 280 -1.36 59.71 18.23
CA ILE A 280 -0.46 60.85 18.43
C ILE A 280 -0.86 61.67 19.67
N THR A 281 0.07 62.48 20.17
CA THR A 281 -0.16 63.44 21.25
C THR A 281 -1.19 64.47 20.80
N GLY A 282 -2.40 64.38 21.34
CA GLY A 282 -3.54 65.21 20.98
C GLY A 282 -4.82 64.41 20.70
N ASP A 283 -4.67 63.12 20.39
CA ASP A 283 -5.82 62.24 20.20
C ASP A 283 -6.58 62.00 21.51
N ALA A 284 -7.91 62.08 21.43
CA ALA A 284 -8.76 61.74 22.56
C ALA A 284 -8.65 60.24 22.88
N GLY A 285 -8.26 59.91 24.11
CA GLY A 285 -8.11 58.52 24.55
C GLY A 285 -6.83 57.83 24.05
N ALA A 286 -5.87 58.60 23.53
CA ALA A 286 -4.57 58.10 23.08
C ALA A 286 -3.92 57.18 24.13
N ALA A 287 -3.48 56.01 23.69
CA ALA A 287 -2.74 55.08 24.51
C ALA A 287 -1.82 54.26 23.63
N ALA A 288 -0.67 53.83 24.19
CA ALA A 288 0.26 52.97 23.48
C ALA A 288 -0.43 51.69 22.97
N GLY A 289 -0.16 51.36 21.72
CA GLY A 289 -0.72 50.23 20.98
C GLY A 289 -2.22 50.32 20.65
N LYS A 290 -2.89 51.44 20.91
CA LYS A 290 -4.24 51.66 20.34
C LYS A 290 -4.14 52.34 18.98
N GLY A 291 -5.08 51.99 18.10
CA GLY A 291 -5.28 52.71 16.85
C GLY A 291 -6.11 53.98 17.07
N PHE A 292 -6.06 54.89 16.11
CA PHE A 292 -6.97 56.02 15.99
C PHE A 292 -7.58 56.00 14.60
N ALA A 293 -8.91 56.10 14.54
CA ALA A 293 -9.67 56.11 13.29
C ALA A 293 -9.91 57.57 12.86
N GLU A 294 -9.56 57.92 11.63
CA GLU A 294 -9.67 59.28 11.12
C GLU A 294 -10.39 59.30 9.78
N ALA A 295 -11.20 60.33 9.53
CA ALA A 295 -11.75 60.56 8.20
C ALA A 295 -10.59 60.65 7.19
N LEU A 296 -10.78 60.08 6.00
CA LEU A 296 -9.78 60.18 4.92
C LEU A 296 -9.41 61.66 4.74
N PRO A 297 -8.12 62.03 4.91
CA PRO A 297 -7.73 63.42 4.79
C PRO A 297 -7.90 63.90 3.34
N ALA A 298 -8.18 65.19 3.16
CA ALA A 298 -7.85 65.87 1.91
C ALA A 298 -6.33 65.69 1.62
N PRO A 299 -5.86 65.70 0.35
CA PRO A 299 -4.55 65.19 -0.07
C PRO A 299 -3.40 65.45 0.93
N PRO A 300 -2.56 64.45 1.20
CA PRO A 300 -1.94 64.29 2.51
C PRO A 300 -1.01 65.45 2.87
N SER A 301 -1.26 66.05 4.04
CA SER A 301 -0.20 66.70 4.81
C SER A 301 0.80 65.62 5.20
N THR A 302 2.08 65.83 4.89
CA THR A 302 3.14 64.81 4.86
C THR A 302 3.41 64.06 6.18
N ASN A 303 2.87 64.50 7.32
CA ASN A 303 3.25 63.94 8.61
C ASN A 303 2.36 62.77 9.08
N THR A 304 1.06 62.72 8.76
CA THR A 304 0.17 61.64 9.26
C THR A 304 0.25 60.35 8.46
N HIS A 305 0.77 60.41 7.23
CA HIS A 305 0.93 59.26 6.34
C HIS A 305 1.86 58.18 6.92
N PHE A 306 2.90 58.57 7.67
CA PHE A 306 3.84 57.62 8.32
C PHE A 306 3.26 56.92 9.55
N TYR A 307 2.07 57.34 10.01
CA TYR A 307 1.37 56.69 11.11
C TYR A 307 0.30 55.72 10.61
N GLU A 308 0.05 55.66 9.29
CA GLU A 308 -0.95 54.77 8.68
C GLU A 308 -0.63 53.31 8.97
N ASN A 309 -1.66 52.58 9.41
CA ASN A 309 -1.60 51.14 9.63
C ASN A 309 -2.79 50.39 9.01
N GLY A 310 -3.61 51.05 8.20
CA GLY A 310 -4.64 50.39 7.42
C GLY A 310 -5.91 51.19 7.15
N HIS A 311 -6.96 50.44 6.79
CA HIS A 311 -8.31 50.96 6.57
C HIS A 311 -9.36 50.23 7.39
N ILE A 312 -10.29 50.98 7.98
CA ILE A 312 -11.37 50.46 8.81
C ILE A 312 -12.41 49.75 7.93
N LEU A 313 -12.74 48.49 8.24
CA LEU A 313 -13.74 47.70 7.52
C LEU A 313 -15.07 47.54 8.26
N GLU A 314 -15.13 47.91 9.55
CA GLU A 314 -16.37 47.84 10.34
C GLU A 314 -16.55 49.05 11.26
N THR A 315 -17.81 49.45 11.50
CA THR A 315 -18.14 50.58 12.38
C THR A 315 -18.38 50.11 13.82
N LYS A 316 -17.61 50.63 14.77
CA LYS A 316 -17.66 50.25 16.20
C LYS A 316 -17.31 51.42 17.12
N VAL A 317 -17.72 51.33 18.38
CA VAL A 317 -17.40 52.35 19.38
C VAL A 317 -16.00 52.16 19.95
N ALA A 318 -15.45 53.23 20.54
CA ALA A 318 -14.12 53.23 21.16
C ALA A 318 -13.91 52.05 22.13
N GLY A 319 -12.71 51.48 22.11
CA GLY A 319 -12.32 50.36 22.98
C GLY A 319 -12.81 48.98 22.54
N GLN A 320 -13.55 48.87 21.45
CA GLN A 320 -13.90 47.58 20.85
C GLN A 320 -12.88 47.13 19.81
N LEU A 321 -12.82 45.82 19.56
CA LEU A 321 -12.04 45.24 18.47
C LEU A 321 -12.74 45.52 17.14
N VAL A 322 -12.01 46.14 16.20
CA VAL A 322 -12.49 46.60 14.89
C VAL A 322 -11.69 45.94 13.78
N LEU A 323 -12.35 45.29 12.83
CA LEU A 323 -11.75 44.66 11.67
C LEU A 323 -11.16 45.74 10.76
N THR A 324 -9.86 45.62 10.49
CA THR A 324 -9.06 46.57 9.74
C THR A 324 -8.26 45.82 8.68
N ALA A 325 -8.27 46.35 7.45
CA ALA A 325 -7.36 45.93 6.40
C ALA A 325 -6.01 46.60 6.64
N LEU A 326 -5.02 45.82 7.07
CA LEU A 326 -3.70 46.30 7.43
C LEU A 326 -2.84 46.56 6.19
N HIS A 327 -2.24 47.74 6.17
CA HIS A 327 -1.01 48.02 5.47
C HIS A 327 -0.23 49.04 6.30
N PHE A 328 1.09 48.90 6.33
CA PHE A 328 1.98 49.79 7.06
C PHE A 328 2.80 50.55 6.01
N ASN A 329 2.86 51.87 6.16
CA ASN A 329 3.60 52.75 5.23
C ASN A 329 5.06 52.94 5.65
#